data_AF-A0A060Z902-F1
#
_entry.id   AF-A0A060Z902-F1
#
_cell.length_a   1.000
_cell.length_b   1.000
_cell.length_c   1.000
_cell.angle_alpha   90.00
_cell.angle_beta   90.00
_cell.angle_gamma   90.00
#
_symmetry.space_group_name_H-M   'P 1'
#
loop_
_entity.id
_entity.type
_entity.pdbx_description
1 polymer ?
#
loop_
_entity_poly.entity_id
_entity_poly.type
_entity_poly.pdbx_seq_one_letter_code
_entity_poly.pdbx_strand_id
1 'polypeptide(L)'
;YLKYVKHCCLNSEAGYLSCSFDNGLCGWIRDKDGDLHWETTPDPSGGKYLTIPEVSDKKSGRGARLVLPLTPPWNDGNLCLSFRHKLAGHHVGMLQVFVKKGKQYSPAMWGRTGGSGWRHTQITLWGTGLESVSIQ
;
A
#
# COMPACT_ATOMS: atom_id res chain seq x y z
N TYR A 1 2.77 12.09 9.56
CA TYR A 1 2.70 12.21 8.08
C TYR A 1 3.16 10.94 7.39
N LEU A 2 2.20 10.11 7.00
CA LEU A 2 2.46 8.81 6.37
C LEU A 2 2.00 8.88 4.92
N LYS A 3 2.93 9.00 3.98
CA LYS A 3 2.56 9.49 2.66
C LYS A 3 3.50 9.02 1.55
N TYR A 4 3.67 7.72 1.36
CA TYR A 4 4.17 7.28 0.06
C TYR A 4 4.08 5.79 -0.18
N VAL A 5 3.49 5.45 -1.33
CA VAL A 5 3.96 4.35 -2.16
C VAL A 5 4.28 4.96 -3.53
N LYS A 6 5.55 5.01 -3.96
CA LYS A 6 5.89 5.11 -5.40
C LYS A 6 6.14 3.71 -5.86
N HIS A 7 5.73 3.42 -7.09
CA HIS A 7 6.23 2.27 -7.84
C HIS A 7 6.01 0.99 -7.04
N CYS A 8 4.75 0.59 -7.00
CA CYS A 8 4.38 -0.70 -6.47
C CYS A 8 4.48 -1.74 -7.59
N CYS A 9 5.14 -2.86 -7.33
CA CYS A 9 5.21 -3.97 -8.24
C CYS A 9 4.79 -5.26 -7.51
N LEU A 10 3.91 -6.04 -8.14
CA LEU A 10 3.68 -7.44 -7.80
C LEU A 10 4.34 -8.31 -8.86
N ASN A 11 4.98 -9.40 -8.46
CA ASN A 11 5.50 -10.41 -9.37
C ASN A 11 5.08 -11.81 -8.89
N SER A 12 4.60 -12.63 -9.83
CA SER A 12 4.28 -14.05 -9.65
C SER A 12 4.91 -14.86 -10.78
N GLU A 13 4.86 -16.19 -10.71
CA GLU A 13 5.35 -17.03 -11.81
C GLU A 13 4.61 -16.77 -13.14
N ALA A 14 3.42 -16.14 -13.08
CA ALA A 14 2.58 -15.87 -14.23
C ALA A 14 2.68 -14.44 -14.79
N GLY A 15 3.46 -13.53 -14.18
CA GLY A 15 3.68 -12.18 -14.70
C GLY A 15 4.12 -11.15 -13.66
N TYR A 16 4.27 -9.88 -14.09
CA TYR A 16 4.53 -8.71 -13.22
C TYR A 16 3.40 -7.65 -13.39
N LEU A 17 2.95 -7.01 -12.30
CA LEU A 17 2.03 -5.86 -12.30
C LEU A 17 2.77 -4.67 -11.70
N SER A 18 2.83 -3.52 -12.37
CA SER A 18 3.56 -2.35 -11.90
C SER A 18 2.70 -1.09 -11.90
N CYS A 19 2.95 -0.19 -10.94
CA CYS A 19 2.17 1.01 -10.72
C CYS A 19 3.01 2.21 -10.29
N SER A 20 3.21 3.17 -11.19
CA SER A 20 3.89 4.43 -10.86
C SER A 20 2.96 5.50 -10.26
N PHE A 21 1.64 5.34 -10.41
CA PHE A 21 0.59 6.32 -10.07
C PHE A 21 0.48 7.57 -10.95
N ASP A 22 1.32 7.70 -11.98
CA ASP A 22 1.32 8.88 -12.87
C ASP A 22 0.00 9.02 -13.65
N ASN A 23 -0.54 7.88 -14.08
CA ASN A 23 -1.74 7.75 -14.91
C ASN A 23 -2.94 7.17 -14.14
N GLY A 24 -2.93 7.24 -12.81
CA GLY A 24 -4.00 6.72 -11.95
C GLY A 24 -3.58 5.52 -11.11
N LEU A 25 -4.56 4.83 -10.52
CA LEU A 25 -4.30 3.85 -9.45
C LEU A 25 -4.00 2.43 -9.92
N CYS A 26 -3.95 2.14 -11.24
CA CYS A 26 -3.59 0.84 -11.82
C CYS A 26 -4.29 -0.40 -11.19
N GLY A 27 -5.51 -0.23 -10.67
CA GLY A 27 -6.28 -1.28 -9.99
C GLY A 27 -6.28 -1.19 -8.46
N TRP A 28 -5.42 -0.37 -7.86
CA TRP A 28 -5.55 -0.02 -6.45
C TRP A 28 -6.84 0.78 -6.21
N ILE A 29 -7.53 0.42 -5.14
CA ILE A 29 -8.78 1.01 -4.68
C ILE A 29 -8.49 1.71 -3.36
N ARG A 30 -8.90 2.98 -3.27
CA ARG A 30 -8.87 3.72 -2.01
C ARG A 30 -10.08 3.31 -1.19
N ASP A 31 -9.83 2.66 -0.07
CA ASP A 31 -10.86 2.42 0.91
C ASP A 31 -11.28 3.78 1.49
N LYS A 32 -12.57 4.09 1.35
CA LYS A 32 -13.15 5.35 1.80
C LYS A 32 -13.90 5.19 3.13
N ASP A 33 -13.79 4.03 3.76
CA ASP A 33 -14.33 3.85 5.10
C ASP A 33 -13.46 4.58 6.13
N GLY A 34 -14.07 5.47 6.92
CA GLY A 34 -13.40 6.26 7.94
C GLY A 34 -13.01 7.66 7.46
N ASP A 35 -12.11 8.33 8.20
CA ASP A 35 -11.84 9.76 8.03
C ASP A 35 -10.48 10.07 7.38
N LEU A 36 -9.68 9.03 7.11
CA LEU A 36 -8.34 9.12 6.53
C LEU A 36 -8.32 8.40 5.19
N HIS A 37 -7.83 9.06 4.15
CA HIS A 37 -7.77 8.49 2.79
C HIS A 37 -6.45 8.80 2.10
N TRP A 38 -6.08 7.93 1.17
CA TRP A 38 -4.96 8.17 0.26
C TRP A 38 -5.36 9.16 -0.85
N GLU A 39 -4.46 10.08 -1.16
CA GLU A 39 -4.61 11.12 -2.16
C GLU A 39 -3.43 11.12 -3.12
N THR A 40 -3.70 11.38 -4.38
CA THR A 40 -2.65 11.52 -5.39
C THR A 40 -2.02 12.90 -5.28
N THR A 41 -0.71 12.96 -5.16
CA THR A 41 0.08 14.18 -5.02
C THR A 41 1.15 14.25 -6.11
N PRO A 42 1.33 15.39 -6.78
CA PRO A 42 2.43 15.58 -7.73
C PRO A 42 3.81 15.46 -7.06
N ASP A 43 4.75 14.82 -7.74
CA ASP A 43 6.15 14.78 -7.34
C ASP A 43 6.91 15.98 -7.92
N PRO A 44 7.56 16.81 -7.09
CA PRO A 44 8.42 17.90 -7.58
C PRO A 44 9.54 17.42 -8.51
N SER A 45 9.97 16.16 -8.38
CA SER A 45 10.95 15.53 -9.27
C SER A 45 10.33 14.95 -10.56
N GLY A 46 9.01 15.09 -10.76
CA GLY A 46 8.26 14.53 -11.87
C GLY A 46 7.47 13.27 -11.49
N GLY A 47 6.25 13.16 -12.03
CA GLY A 47 5.31 12.08 -11.77
C GLY A 47 4.35 12.35 -10.61
N LYS A 48 3.76 11.30 -10.06
CA LYS A 48 2.80 11.37 -8.94
C LYS A 48 3.04 10.25 -7.92
N TYR A 49 2.47 10.41 -6.73
CA TYR A 49 2.52 9.42 -5.67
C TYR A 49 1.31 9.53 -4.74
N LEU A 50 1.14 8.56 -3.84
CA LEU A 50 0.01 8.53 -2.90
C LEU A 50 0.36 9.00 -1.50
N THR A 51 -0.57 9.73 -0.87
CA THR A 51 -0.36 10.40 0.41
C THR A 51 -1.62 10.49 1.29
N ILE A 52 -1.52 10.34 2.62
CA ILE A 52 -2.60 10.61 3.62
C ILE A 52 -2.45 11.97 4.34
N PRO A 53 -3.22 13.04 3.97
CA PRO A 53 -3.05 14.42 4.49
C PRO A 53 -3.05 14.49 6.02
N GLU A 54 -2.32 15.47 6.55
CA GLU A 54 -2.41 15.75 7.99
C GLU A 54 -3.79 16.32 8.27
N VAL A 55 -4.52 15.69 9.18
CA VAL A 55 -5.84 16.17 9.60
C VAL A 55 -5.71 16.63 11.05
N SER A 56 -6.04 17.90 11.29
CA SER A 56 -5.82 18.64 12.54
C SER A 56 -6.64 18.14 13.73
N ASP A 57 -7.60 17.23 13.52
CA ASP A 57 -8.54 16.82 14.55
C ASP A 57 -8.51 15.31 14.79
N LYS A 58 -8.64 14.96 16.06
CA LYS A 58 -8.75 13.59 16.60
C LYS A 58 -9.77 12.79 15.78
N LYS A 59 -9.28 12.00 14.83
CA LYS A 59 -10.07 11.18 13.92
C LYS A 59 -9.80 9.71 14.17
N SER A 60 -10.77 8.87 13.82
CA SER A 60 -10.96 7.50 14.32
C SER A 60 -9.67 6.67 14.37
N GLY A 61 -9.59 5.69 15.28
CA GLY A 61 -8.45 4.75 15.35
C GLY A 61 -8.21 3.90 14.09
N ARG A 62 -8.95 4.13 12.99
CA ARG A 62 -8.78 3.48 11.69
C ARG A 62 -7.89 4.32 10.78
N GLY A 63 -6.81 3.73 10.28
CA GLY A 63 -5.89 4.35 9.31
C GLY A 63 -6.46 4.36 7.89
N ALA A 64 -5.84 5.11 6.97
CA ALA A 64 -6.24 5.11 5.57
C ALA A 64 -5.81 3.81 4.88
N ARG A 65 -6.68 3.22 4.09
CA ARG A 65 -6.41 1.92 3.48
C ARG A 65 -6.44 1.96 1.95
N LEU A 66 -5.46 1.30 1.35
CA LEU A 66 -5.34 1.10 -0.10
C LEU A 66 -5.39 -0.40 -0.38
N VAL A 67 -6.27 -0.84 -1.27
CA VAL A 67 -6.54 -2.26 -1.53
C VAL A 67 -6.28 -2.58 -3.00
N LEU A 68 -5.52 -3.63 -3.28
CA LEU A 68 -5.36 -4.19 -4.61
C LEU A 68 -6.05 -5.56 -4.65
N PRO A 69 -7.19 -5.69 -5.35
CA PRO A 69 -7.79 -6.99 -5.62
C PRO A 69 -6.84 -7.86 -6.43
N LEU A 70 -6.73 -9.13 -6.05
CA LEU A 70 -5.94 -10.13 -6.76
C LEU A 70 -6.90 -11.04 -7.51
N THR A 71 -6.78 -11.03 -8.83
CA THR A 71 -7.50 -11.94 -9.74
C THR A 71 -6.51 -12.86 -10.43
N PRO A 72 -6.93 -14.02 -10.94
CA PRO A 72 -6.04 -14.89 -11.71
C PRO A 72 -5.24 -14.13 -12.77
N PRO A 73 -3.94 -14.39 -12.93
CA PRO A 73 -3.17 -15.44 -12.24
C PRO A 73 -2.52 -14.99 -10.91
N TRP A 74 -2.82 -13.79 -10.44
CA TRP A 74 -2.20 -13.16 -9.27
C TRP A 74 -2.67 -13.69 -7.92
N ASN A 75 -3.65 -14.57 -7.93
CA ASN A 75 -4.12 -15.26 -6.73
C ASN A 75 -3.55 -16.67 -6.62
N ASP A 76 -2.65 -17.08 -7.53
CA ASP A 76 -2.03 -18.41 -7.51
C ASP A 76 -0.55 -18.31 -7.11
N GLY A 77 -0.15 -19.18 -6.18
CA GLY A 77 1.20 -19.19 -5.61
C GLY A 77 1.58 -17.97 -4.76
N ASN A 78 2.88 -17.87 -4.47
CA ASN A 78 3.44 -16.77 -3.67
C ASN A 78 3.64 -15.52 -4.54
N LEU A 79 3.49 -14.34 -3.94
CA LEU A 79 3.70 -13.07 -4.62
C LEU A 79 4.87 -12.30 -4.02
N CYS A 80 5.66 -11.65 -4.87
CA CYS A 80 6.64 -10.68 -4.42
C CYS A 80 6.05 -9.27 -4.56
N LEU A 81 5.87 -8.58 -3.43
CA LEU A 81 5.44 -7.18 -3.39
C LEU A 81 6.67 -6.29 -3.16
N SER A 82 6.94 -5.40 -4.11
CA SER A 82 8.00 -4.41 -4.03
C SER A 82 7.40 -3.00 -4.09
N PHE A 83 7.84 -2.11 -3.21
CA PHE A 83 7.31 -0.75 -3.13
C PHE A 83 8.32 0.23 -2.52
N ARG A 84 8.27 1.48 -2.98
CA ARG A 84 9.04 2.58 -2.37
C ARG A 84 8.15 3.36 -1.41
N HIS A 85 8.61 3.63 -0.20
CA HIS A 85 7.85 4.34 0.84
C HIS A 85 8.70 5.38 1.60
N LYS A 86 8.04 6.33 2.28
CA LYS A 86 8.66 7.31 3.18
C LYS A 86 7.69 7.69 4.30
N LEU A 87 8.21 7.67 5.51
CA LEU A 87 7.48 7.87 6.75
C LEU A 87 8.11 9.06 7.47
N ALA A 88 7.60 10.27 7.29
CA ALA A 88 8.27 11.51 7.73
C ALA A 88 7.45 12.33 8.73
N GLY A 89 8.06 12.82 9.80
CA GLY A 89 7.50 13.73 10.79
C GLY A 89 7.05 13.09 12.12
N HIS A 90 6.47 13.89 13.02
CA HIS A 90 6.45 13.59 14.46
C HIS A 90 5.37 12.57 14.89
N HIS A 91 4.23 12.50 14.18
CA HIS A 91 3.11 11.58 14.46
C HIS A 91 2.78 10.73 13.23
N VAL A 92 3.75 9.99 12.74
CA VAL A 92 3.63 9.27 11.46
C VAL A 92 2.78 8.01 11.54
N GLY A 93 2.58 7.43 12.73
CA GLY A 93 1.91 6.14 12.84
C GLY A 93 2.76 5.02 12.23
N MET A 94 2.10 4.00 11.67
CA MET A 94 2.73 2.82 11.08
C MET A 94 2.19 2.59 9.66
N LEU A 95 3.05 2.15 8.75
CA LEU A 95 2.65 1.60 7.44
C LEU A 95 2.71 0.08 7.53
N GLN A 96 1.62 -0.59 7.18
CA GLN A 96 1.49 -2.04 7.29
C GLN A 96 0.95 -2.63 5.99
N VAL A 97 1.38 -3.86 5.70
CA VAL A 97 0.86 -4.65 4.58
C VAL A 97 0.12 -5.86 5.11
N PHE A 98 -1.08 -6.08 4.59
CA PHE A 98 -1.95 -7.20 4.91
C PHE A 98 -2.38 -7.93 3.64
N VAL A 99 -2.76 -9.19 3.79
CA VAL A 99 -3.44 -9.95 2.73
C VAL A 99 -4.80 -10.45 3.23
N LYS A 100 -5.72 -10.66 2.28
CA LYS A 100 -7.04 -11.20 2.56
C LYS A 100 -7.24 -12.51 1.79
N LYS A 101 -7.85 -13.50 2.45
CA LYS A 101 -8.30 -14.75 1.85
C LYS A 101 -9.66 -15.15 2.46
N GLY A 102 -10.70 -15.26 1.64
CA GLY A 102 -12.07 -15.47 2.11
C GLY A 102 -12.52 -14.36 3.08
N LYS A 103 -13.10 -14.76 4.21
CA LYS A 103 -13.56 -13.81 5.25
C LYS A 103 -12.46 -13.37 6.21
N GLN A 104 -11.22 -13.85 6.06
CA GLN A 104 -10.14 -13.62 7.02
C GLN A 104 -9.08 -12.65 6.46
N TYR A 105 -8.66 -11.73 7.32
CA TYR A 105 -7.45 -10.94 7.13
C TYR A 105 -6.27 -11.63 7.81
N SER A 106 -5.10 -11.58 7.18
CA SER A 106 -3.86 -11.98 7.83
C SER A 106 -3.51 -10.99 8.96
N PRO A 107 -2.67 -11.40 9.93
CA PRO A 107 -1.82 -10.46 10.64
C PRO A 107 -1.02 -9.58 9.67
N ALA A 108 -0.40 -8.51 10.15
CA ALA A 108 0.47 -7.69 9.31
C ALA A 108 1.63 -8.54 8.78
N MET A 109 1.68 -8.70 7.45
CA MET A 109 2.77 -9.41 6.75
C MET A 109 4.06 -8.60 6.81
N TRP A 110 3.93 -7.28 6.93
CA TRP A 110 5.02 -6.35 7.11
C TRP A 110 4.50 -5.09 7.80
N GLY A 111 5.37 -4.42 8.56
CA GLY A 111 5.05 -3.16 9.21
C GLY A 111 6.29 -2.31 9.41
N ARG A 112 6.12 -0.98 9.38
CA ARG A 112 7.19 -0.03 9.66
C ARG A 112 6.68 1.24 10.32
N THR A 113 7.42 1.73 11.30
CA THR A 113 7.22 3.03 11.94
C THR A 113 8.37 3.96 11.59
N GLY A 114 8.04 5.21 11.28
CA GLY A 114 9.00 6.31 11.09
C GLY A 114 10.17 6.05 10.12
N GLY A 115 11.09 7.01 10.09
CA GLY A 115 12.34 6.93 9.35
C GLY A 115 12.72 8.22 8.65
N SER A 116 13.96 8.26 8.16
CA SER A 116 14.44 9.33 7.29
C SER A 116 14.48 8.85 5.84
N GLY A 117 14.08 9.75 4.93
CA GLY A 117 14.25 9.57 3.48
C GLY A 117 13.37 8.50 2.83
N TRP A 118 13.59 8.31 1.54
CA TRP A 118 12.98 7.29 0.72
C TRP A 118 13.56 5.91 1.03
N ARG A 119 12.70 4.89 1.11
CA ARG A 119 13.13 3.50 1.29
C ARG A 119 12.45 2.59 0.28
N HIS A 120 13.19 1.59 -0.18
CA HIS A 120 12.65 0.52 -0.98
C HIS A 120 12.44 -0.70 -0.09
N THR A 121 11.28 -1.34 -0.20
CA THR A 121 10.96 -2.58 0.50
C THR A 121 10.46 -3.60 -0.48
N GLN A 122 10.91 -4.83 -0.29
CA GLN A 122 10.42 -6.00 -0.98
C GLN A 122 10.04 -7.05 0.06
N ILE A 123 8.85 -7.62 -0.07
CA ILE A 123 8.34 -8.68 0.80
C ILE A 123 7.71 -9.79 -0.04
N THR A 124 7.84 -11.03 0.43
CA THR A 124 7.11 -12.16 -0.16
C THR A 124 5.82 -12.37 0.62
N LEU A 125 4.69 -12.36 -0.10
CA LEU A 125 3.38 -12.70 0.39
C LEU A 125 3.15 -14.19 0.14
N TRP A 126 3.15 -14.97 1.21
CA TRP A 126 3.03 -16.42 1.15
C TRP A 126 1.57 -16.84 1.12
N GLY A 127 1.24 -17.79 0.25
CA GLY A 127 -0.05 -18.47 0.22
C GLY A 127 -0.82 -18.32 -1.09
N THR A 128 -1.66 -19.32 -1.38
CA THR A 128 -2.50 -19.40 -2.58
C THR A 128 -3.92 -18.92 -2.29
N GLY A 129 -4.65 -18.51 -3.33
CA GLY A 129 -6.03 -18.04 -3.24
C GLY A 129 -6.16 -16.71 -2.51
N LEU A 130 -5.14 -15.87 -2.54
CA LEU A 130 -5.22 -14.52 -1.98
C LEU A 130 -6.20 -13.68 -2.81
N GLU A 131 -7.11 -12.98 -2.15
CA GLU A 131 -8.14 -12.16 -2.79
C GLU A 131 -7.72 -10.70 -2.92
N SER A 132 -6.88 -10.21 -2.00
CA SER A 132 -6.39 -8.83 -2.06
C SER A 132 -5.15 -8.63 -1.21
N VAL A 133 -4.32 -7.67 -1.62
CA VAL A 133 -3.30 -7.04 -0.79
C VAL A 133 -3.84 -5.70 -0.30
N SER A 134 -3.61 -5.33 0.95
CA SER A 134 -3.93 -3.98 1.42
C SER A 134 -2.82 -3.33 2.21
N ILE A 135 -2.66 -2.03 2.02
CA ILE A 135 -1.68 -1.17 2.68
C ILE A 135 -2.45 -0.19 3.58
N GLN A 136 -2.06 -0.09 4.85
CA GLN A 136 -2.67 0.80 5.85
C GLN A 136 -1.60 1.63 6.56
#